data_AF-A0A953A6E8-F1
#
_entry.id   AF-A0A953A6E8-F1
#
_cell.length_a   1.000
_cell.length_b   1.000
_cell.length_c   1.000
_cell.angle_alpha   90.00
_cell.angle_beta   90.00
_cell.angle_gamma   90.00
#
_symmetry.space_group_name_H-M   'P 1'
#
loop_
_entity.id
_entity.type
_entity.pdbx_description
1 polymer ?
#
loop_
_entity_poly.entity_id
_entity_poly.type
_entity_poly.pdbx_seq_one_letter_code
_entity_poly.pdbx_strand_id
1 'polypeptide(L)'
;MQTHIHPQSGVTIEGVRLSVGSIIREGDKYDSTDGSWEPGGHIAGLIIQRGCTTFWVRQPEPLSANAKDLLRYLASGGRFGSGTCIGERNGNFYVIPSPTFNRDGRIDWNSQRVRHPECVQELVNHGYLEFSEHDPRNWMSDYGTVWEGTRNRVHTLTEKGKEEGARLMGN
;
A
#
# COMPACT_ATOMS: atom_id res chain seq x y z
N MET A 1 4.31 10.61 -0.84
CA MET A 1 4.31 10.75 -2.31
C MET A 1 4.19 12.23 -2.63
N GLN A 2 4.95 12.75 -3.60
CA GLN A 2 4.94 14.18 -3.94
C GLN A 2 4.75 14.34 -5.45
N THR A 3 4.04 15.40 -5.84
CA THR A 3 3.96 15.85 -7.23
C THR A 3 5.21 16.68 -7.55
N HIS A 4 5.94 16.29 -8.59
CA HIS A 4 7.09 17.00 -9.11
C HIS A 4 6.73 17.62 -10.45
N ILE A 5 7.18 18.84 -10.68
CA ILE A 5 6.89 19.61 -11.89
C ILE A 5 8.18 19.68 -12.71
N HIS A 6 8.12 19.28 -13.99
CA HIS A 6 9.25 19.38 -14.90
C HIS A 6 9.63 20.86 -15.06
N PRO A 7 10.91 21.24 -14.83
CA PRO A 7 11.31 22.64 -14.74
C PRO A 7 11.09 23.43 -16.05
N GLN A 8 11.17 22.76 -17.19
CA GLN A 8 11.05 23.40 -18.51
C GLN A 8 9.62 23.44 -19.08
N SER A 9 8.85 22.36 -18.93
CA SER A 9 7.57 22.16 -19.62
C SER A 9 6.36 22.29 -18.70
N GLY A 10 6.55 22.25 -17.38
CA GLY A 10 5.46 22.19 -16.42
C GLY A 10 4.77 20.83 -16.32
N VAL A 11 5.20 19.81 -17.09
CA VAL A 11 4.64 18.46 -17.05
C VAL A 11 4.86 17.86 -15.66
N THR A 12 3.79 17.32 -15.06
CA THR A 12 3.85 16.79 -13.69
C THR A 12 4.05 15.29 -13.67
N ILE A 13 4.72 14.82 -12.62
CA ILE A 13 4.87 13.40 -12.31
C ILE A 13 4.71 13.19 -10.80
N GLU A 14 4.11 12.06 -10.41
CA GLU A 14 4.07 11.64 -9.02
C GLU A 14 5.18 10.67 -8.69
N GLY A 15 5.82 10.86 -7.53
CA GLY A 15 6.79 9.91 -7.03
C GLY A 15 7.61 10.41 -5.85
N VAL A 16 8.71 9.71 -5.59
CA VAL A 16 9.72 10.08 -4.60
C VAL A 16 10.94 10.60 -5.34
N ARG A 17 11.35 11.82 -5.01
CA ARG A 17 12.60 12.36 -5.52
C ARG A 17 13.78 11.55 -4.99
N LEU A 18 14.64 11.09 -5.89
CA LEU A 18 15.82 10.34 -5.52
C LEU A 18 16.93 11.28 -5.05
N SER A 19 17.64 10.86 -4.01
CA SER A 19 18.78 11.59 -3.44
C SER A 19 20.11 11.07 -3.98
N VAL A 20 21.17 11.87 -3.82
CA VAL A 20 22.56 11.40 -4.01
C VAL A 20 22.78 10.09 -3.25
N GLY A 21 23.45 9.14 -3.88
CA GLY A 21 23.67 7.78 -3.37
C GLY A 21 22.56 6.78 -3.72
N SER A 22 21.42 7.22 -4.28
CA SER A 22 20.38 6.30 -4.76
C SER A 22 20.84 5.55 -6.00
N ILE A 23 20.55 4.23 -6.05
CA ILE A 23 20.70 3.42 -7.27
C ILE A 23 19.49 3.67 -8.18
N ILE A 24 19.74 3.97 -9.45
CA ILE A 24 18.73 4.14 -10.50
C ILE A 24 18.14 2.77 -10.86
N ARG A 25 16.82 2.68 -10.91
CA ARG A 25 16.04 1.51 -11.35
C ARG A 25 15.47 1.77 -12.74
N GLU A 26 15.12 0.70 -13.44
CA GLU A 26 14.60 0.78 -14.81
C GLU A 26 13.34 1.66 -14.93
N GLY A 27 12.47 1.62 -13.91
CA GLY A 27 11.24 2.41 -13.85
C GLY A 27 11.41 3.85 -13.35
N ASP A 28 12.62 4.26 -12.93
CA ASP A 28 12.84 5.64 -12.50
C ASP A 28 12.74 6.59 -13.69
N LYS A 29 12.24 7.80 -13.43
CA LYS A 29 12.06 8.84 -14.42
C LYS A 29 13.01 10.00 -14.16
N TYR A 30 13.56 10.59 -15.21
CA TYR A 30 14.37 11.79 -15.11
C TYR A 30 13.80 12.93 -15.92
N ASP A 31 14.12 14.16 -15.54
CA ASP A 31 13.74 15.37 -16.26
C ASP A 31 14.62 15.56 -17.50
N SER A 32 14.09 15.17 -18.66
CA SER A 32 14.80 15.27 -19.92
C SER A 32 14.81 16.72 -20.45
N THR A 33 15.85 17.07 -21.22
CA THR A 33 16.02 18.42 -21.78
C THR A 33 14.97 18.79 -22.84
N ASP A 34 14.20 17.81 -23.33
CA ASP A 34 13.08 18.03 -24.25
C ASP A 34 11.76 18.39 -23.53
N GLY A 35 11.76 18.44 -22.19
CA GLY A 35 10.58 18.78 -21.43
C GLY A 35 9.75 17.57 -20.99
N SER A 36 10.22 16.33 -21.16
CA SER A 36 9.49 15.13 -20.74
C SER A 36 10.12 14.43 -19.53
N TRP A 37 9.35 13.54 -18.91
CA TRP A 37 9.85 12.61 -17.90
C TRP A 37 10.20 11.27 -18.56
N GLU A 38 11.49 11.01 -18.74
CA GLU A 38 11.97 9.85 -19.51
C GLU A 38 12.41 8.69 -18.61
N PRO A 39 12.24 7.42 -19.04
CA PRO A 39 12.68 6.26 -18.27
C PRO A 39 14.21 6.12 -18.24
N GLY A 40 14.73 5.80 -17.06
CA GLY A 40 16.16 5.58 -16.79
C GLY A 40 16.69 4.20 -17.17
N GLY A 41 15.91 3.35 -17.84
CA GLY A 41 16.26 1.95 -18.14
C GLY A 41 17.67 1.75 -18.70
N HIS A 42 18.12 2.62 -19.59
CA HIS A 42 19.44 2.54 -20.22
C HIS A 42 20.63 2.79 -19.27
N ILE A 43 20.38 3.32 -18.07
CA ILE A 43 21.38 3.58 -17.03
C ILE A 43 20.98 3.00 -15.66
N ALA A 44 20.07 2.02 -15.65
CA ALA A 44 19.71 1.29 -14.45
C ALA A 44 20.96 0.62 -13.82
N GLY A 45 21.04 0.65 -12.49
CA GLY A 45 22.18 0.15 -11.72
C GLY A 45 23.25 1.21 -11.41
N LEU A 46 23.24 2.37 -12.08
CA LEU A 46 24.12 3.48 -11.72
C LEU A 46 23.67 4.19 -10.43
N ILE A 47 24.62 4.80 -9.73
CA ILE A 47 24.39 5.55 -8.50
C ILE A 47 24.36 7.05 -8.81
N ILE A 48 23.36 7.76 -8.30
CA ILE A 48 23.27 9.22 -8.41
C ILE A 48 24.45 9.85 -7.66
N GLN A 49 25.35 10.49 -8.41
CA GLN A 49 26.54 11.14 -7.84
C GLN A 49 26.22 12.54 -7.32
N ARG A 50 27.11 13.03 -6.43
CA ARG A 50 27.08 14.41 -5.95
C ARG A 50 27.34 15.35 -7.13
N GLY A 51 26.50 16.38 -7.29
CA GLY A 51 26.59 17.32 -8.40
C GLY A 51 25.76 16.94 -9.64
N CYS A 52 25.05 15.81 -9.61
CA CYS A 52 24.01 15.51 -10.60
C CYS A 52 22.92 16.59 -10.53
N THR A 53 22.75 17.33 -11.63
CA THR A 53 21.74 18.39 -11.76
C THR A 53 20.39 17.86 -12.23
N THR A 54 20.38 16.68 -12.86
CA THR A 54 19.18 15.98 -13.30
C THR A 54 18.32 15.57 -12.09
N PHE A 55 17.04 15.89 -12.14
CA PHE A 55 16.04 15.45 -11.21
C PHE A 55 15.58 14.04 -11.57
N TRP A 56 15.74 13.15 -10.60
CA TRP A 56 15.28 11.77 -10.69
C TRP A 56 14.09 11.55 -9.76
N VAL A 57 13.03 10.95 -10.30
CA VAL A 57 11.80 10.63 -9.59
C VAL A 57 11.51 9.15 -9.76
N ARG A 58 11.41 8.44 -8.65
CA ARG A 58 10.91 7.06 -8.63
C ARG A 58 9.41 7.08 -8.52
N GLN A 59 8.74 6.60 -9.57
CA GLN A 59 7.31 6.33 -9.52
C GLN A 59 7.06 5.13 -8.58
N PRO A 60 5.92 5.06 -7.88
CA PRO A 60 5.52 3.84 -7.20
C PRO A 60 5.45 2.70 -8.22
N GLU A 61 6.02 1.55 -7.90
CA GLU A 61 5.91 0.35 -8.75
C GLU A 61 4.42 0.06 -8.98
N PRO A 62 3.96 -0.22 -10.22
CA PRO A 62 2.56 -0.56 -10.42
C PRO A 62 2.17 -1.74 -9.54
N LEU A 63 0.99 -1.67 -8.93
CA LEU A 63 0.53 -2.76 -8.05
C LEU A 63 0.55 -4.10 -8.80
N SER A 64 1.11 -5.12 -8.16
CA SER A 64 1.03 -6.52 -8.58
C SER A 64 -0.42 -6.96 -8.73
N ALA A 65 -0.67 -7.98 -9.56
CA ALA A 65 -2.03 -8.50 -9.76
C ALA A 65 -2.66 -8.93 -8.42
N ASN A 66 -1.89 -9.62 -7.57
CA ASN A 66 -2.33 -10.04 -6.24
C ASN A 66 -2.63 -8.85 -5.31
N ALA A 67 -1.85 -7.76 -5.37
CA ALA A 67 -2.12 -6.55 -4.59
C ALA A 67 -3.38 -5.83 -5.07
N LYS A 68 -3.60 -5.75 -6.39
CA LYS A 68 -4.83 -5.20 -6.97
C LYS A 68 -6.05 -6.00 -6.54
N ASP A 69 -5.97 -7.33 -6.60
CA ASP A 69 -7.08 -8.20 -6.21
C ASP A 69 -7.36 -8.13 -4.71
N LEU A 70 -6.31 -8.08 -3.87
CA LEU A 70 -6.49 -7.84 -2.44
C LEU A 70 -7.13 -6.47 -2.17
N LEU A 71 -6.70 -5.41 -2.87
CA LEU A 71 -7.26 -4.07 -2.71
C LEU A 71 -8.73 -4.01 -3.12
N ARG A 72 -9.11 -4.62 -4.24
CA ARG A 72 -10.50 -4.79 -4.66
C ARG A 72 -11.32 -5.53 -3.62
N TYR A 73 -10.79 -6.64 -3.12
CA TYR A 73 -11.45 -7.45 -2.09
C TYR A 73 -11.72 -6.62 -0.83
N LEU A 74 -10.73 -5.86 -0.35
CA LEU A 74 -10.90 -5.01 0.83
C LEU A 74 -11.89 -3.85 0.56
N ALA A 75 -11.81 -3.20 -0.59
CA ALA A 75 -12.66 -2.06 -0.94
C ALA A 75 -14.13 -2.43 -1.17
N SER A 76 -14.39 -3.63 -1.71
CA SER A 76 -15.75 -4.20 -1.82
C SER A 76 -16.33 -4.67 -0.49
N GLY A 77 -15.53 -4.73 0.57
CA GLY A 77 -15.90 -5.41 1.82
C GLY A 77 -15.87 -6.93 1.72
N GLY A 78 -15.37 -7.49 0.61
CA GLY A 78 -15.31 -8.92 0.37
C GLY A 78 -16.68 -9.60 0.48
N ARG A 79 -16.69 -10.85 0.95
CA ARG A 79 -17.91 -11.61 1.22
C ARG A 79 -18.64 -11.20 2.51
N PHE A 80 -18.14 -10.18 3.22
CA PHE A 80 -18.48 -9.90 4.62
C PHE A 80 -18.98 -8.47 4.89
N GLY A 81 -18.91 -7.58 3.90
CA GLY A 81 -19.38 -6.21 4.01
C GLY A 81 -18.32 -5.20 4.45
N SER A 82 -18.75 -3.96 4.65
CA SER A 82 -17.88 -2.82 4.96
C SER A 82 -17.08 -3.03 6.25
N GLY A 83 -15.81 -2.62 6.24
CA GLY A 83 -14.92 -2.68 7.41
C GLY A 83 -14.01 -3.93 7.50
N THR A 84 -13.89 -4.69 6.42
CA THR A 84 -12.87 -5.77 6.33
C THR A 84 -11.47 -5.16 6.46
N CYS A 85 -10.61 -5.76 7.29
CA CYS A 85 -9.25 -5.30 7.57
C CYS A 85 -8.22 -6.44 7.49
N ILE A 86 -6.93 -6.11 7.59
CA ILE A 86 -5.84 -7.08 7.62
C ILE A 86 -5.23 -7.14 9.02
N GLY A 87 -5.27 -8.30 9.66
CA GLY A 87 -4.50 -8.58 10.87
C GLY A 87 -3.15 -9.21 10.56
N GLU A 88 -2.12 -8.85 11.33
CA GLU A 88 -0.78 -9.42 11.26
C GLU A 88 -0.44 -10.16 12.56
N ARG A 89 0.05 -11.40 12.44
CA ARG A 89 0.49 -12.25 13.56
C ARG A 89 1.71 -13.07 13.16
N ASN A 90 2.79 -12.96 13.92
CA ASN A 90 4.04 -13.73 13.70
C ASN A 90 4.52 -13.67 12.24
N GLY A 91 4.44 -12.48 11.61
CA GLY A 91 4.81 -12.27 10.21
C GLY A 91 3.82 -12.86 9.18
N ASN A 92 2.64 -13.33 9.61
CA ASN A 92 1.57 -13.81 8.73
C ASN A 92 0.41 -12.82 8.72
N PHE A 93 -0.25 -12.68 7.57
CA PHE A 93 -1.38 -11.79 7.39
C PHE A 93 -2.69 -12.55 7.20
N TYR A 94 -3.76 -11.97 7.73
CA TYR A 94 -5.10 -12.53 7.73
C TYR A 94 -6.11 -11.47 7.33
N VAL A 95 -7.01 -11.81 6.42
CA VAL A 95 -8.21 -11.04 6.16
C VAL A 95 -9.17 -11.27 7.31
N ILE A 96 -9.52 -10.20 8.01
CA ILE A 96 -10.45 -10.19 9.13
C ILE A 96 -11.72 -9.47 8.68
N PRO A 97 -12.87 -10.17 8.62
CA PRO A 97 -14.14 -9.49 8.38
C PRO A 97 -14.46 -8.51 9.50
N SER A 98 -15.05 -7.37 9.15
CA SER A 98 -15.76 -6.52 10.12
C SER A 98 -16.75 -7.39 10.92
N PRO A 99 -16.92 -7.23 12.24
CA PRO A 99 -17.53 -8.25 13.04
C PRO A 99 -19.01 -8.48 12.67
N THR A 100 -19.31 -9.63 12.08
CA THR A 100 -20.56 -10.31 12.39
C THR A 100 -20.35 -11.02 13.72
N PHE A 101 -20.67 -10.36 14.83
CA PHE A 101 -21.10 -11.12 15.99
C PHE A 101 -22.30 -11.95 15.56
N ASN A 102 -22.28 -13.26 15.84
CA ASN A 102 -23.53 -13.99 15.81
C ASN A 102 -24.50 -13.32 16.80
N ARG A 103 -25.81 -13.46 16.58
CA ARG A 103 -26.86 -12.85 17.43
C ARG A 103 -26.74 -13.23 18.92
N ASP A 104 -25.89 -14.20 19.25
CA ASP A 104 -25.55 -14.72 20.58
C ASP A 104 -24.20 -14.21 21.15
N GLY A 105 -23.54 -13.25 20.49
CA GLY A 105 -22.30 -12.63 20.97
C GLY A 105 -21.03 -13.45 20.73
N ARG A 106 -21.09 -14.53 19.94
CA ARG A 106 -19.90 -15.34 19.61
C ARG A 106 -19.14 -14.81 18.40
N ILE A 107 -17.82 -14.96 18.45
CA ILE A 107 -16.87 -14.62 17.39
C ILE A 107 -17.03 -15.60 16.21
N ASP A 108 -17.15 -15.05 15.00
CA ASP A 108 -17.05 -15.82 13.76
C ASP A 108 -15.57 -16.08 13.41
N TRP A 109 -15.19 -17.37 13.30
CA TRP A 109 -13.82 -17.84 13.05
C TRP A 109 -13.36 -17.75 11.59
N ASN A 110 -14.14 -17.10 10.71
CA ASN A 110 -13.95 -17.09 9.27
C ASN A 110 -12.75 -16.27 8.73
N SER A 111 -11.77 -15.91 9.58
CA SER A 111 -10.53 -15.26 9.14
C SER A 111 -9.80 -16.10 8.09
N GLN A 112 -9.36 -15.48 7.00
CA GLN A 112 -8.68 -16.17 5.91
C GLN A 112 -7.23 -15.72 5.82
N ARG A 113 -6.30 -16.67 5.84
CA ARG A 113 -4.87 -16.36 5.64
C ARG A 113 -4.65 -15.77 4.24
N VAL A 114 -3.94 -14.65 4.18
CA VAL A 114 -3.47 -14.07 2.93
C VAL A 114 -2.37 -14.99 2.37
N ARG A 115 -2.59 -15.56 1.19
CA ARG A 115 -1.65 -16.51 0.56
C ARG A 115 -0.36 -15.82 0.06
N HIS A 116 -0.48 -14.55 -0.29
CA HIS A 116 0.58 -13.70 -0.82
C HIS A 116 0.87 -12.56 0.16
N PRO A 117 1.55 -12.82 1.29
CA PRO A 117 1.79 -11.80 2.32
C PRO A 117 2.55 -10.56 1.80
N GLU A 118 3.35 -10.72 0.75
CA GLU A 118 4.06 -9.64 0.07
C GLU A 118 3.13 -8.53 -0.45
N CYS A 119 1.90 -8.87 -0.85
CA CYS A 119 0.98 -7.88 -1.37
C CYS A 119 0.40 -6.95 -0.28
N VAL A 120 0.38 -7.40 0.98
CA VAL A 120 -0.02 -6.53 2.11
C VAL A 120 1.03 -5.44 2.30
N GLN A 121 2.32 -5.82 2.31
CA GLN A 121 3.40 -4.85 2.45
C GLN A 121 3.45 -3.90 1.26
N GLU A 122 3.16 -4.38 0.06
CA GLU A 122 3.02 -3.56 -1.14
C GLU A 122 1.93 -2.49 -0.97
N LEU A 123 0.72 -2.88 -0.52
CA LEU A 123 -0.36 -1.93 -0.26
C LEU A 123 -0.01 -0.91 0.84
N VAL A 124 0.73 -1.32 1.87
CA VAL A 124 1.25 -0.40 2.90
C VAL A 124 2.25 0.58 2.30
N ASN A 125 3.22 0.11 1.50
CA ASN A 125 4.23 0.97 0.85
C ASN A 125 3.60 2.00 -0.09
N HIS A 126 2.47 1.64 -0.71
CA HIS A 126 1.68 2.52 -1.56
C HIS A 126 0.77 3.50 -0.80
N GLY A 127 0.65 3.33 0.52
CA GLY A 127 -0.23 4.14 1.38
C GLY A 127 -1.71 3.82 1.21
N TYR A 128 -2.05 2.64 0.69
CA TYR A 128 -3.44 2.17 0.59
C TYR A 128 -3.91 1.51 1.88
N LEU A 129 -2.97 0.95 2.64
CA LEU A 129 -3.20 0.46 4.00
C LEU A 129 -2.40 1.30 4.99
N GLU A 130 -3.01 1.61 6.12
CA GLU A 130 -2.34 2.22 7.27
C GLU A 130 -2.45 1.35 8.50
N PHE A 131 -1.43 1.42 9.34
CA PHE A 131 -1.44 0.79 10.64
C PHE A 131 -2.31 1.60 11.59
N SER A 132 -3.32 0.95 12.19
CA SER A 132 -4.14 1.56 13.22
C SER A 132 -3.65 1.07 14.58
N GLU A 133 -3.05 1.99 15.35
CA GLU A 133 -2.54 1.75 16.70
C GLU A 133 -3.66 1.86 17.77
N HIS A 134 -4.91 2.08 17.35
CA HIS A 134 -6.01 2.47 18.22
C HIS A 134 -6.50 1.38 19.20
N ASP A 135 -6.77 1.88 20.40
CA ASP A 135 -7.26 1.29 21.65
C ASP A 135 -8.18 0.06 21.47
N PRO A 136 -7.85 -1.10 22.07
CA PRO A 136 -8.74 -2.25 22.09
C PRO A 136 -10.15 -1.91 22.59
N ARG A 137 -10.37 -0.86 23.39
CA ARG A 137 -11.64 -0.66 24.11
C ARG A 137 -12.89 -0.24 23.31
N ASN A 138 -12.88 -0.10 21.97
CA ASN A 138 -14.08 0.33 21.25
C ASN A 138 -14.55 -0.54 20.06
N TRP A 139 -13.86 -1.63 19.72
CA TRP A 139 -14.36 -2.67 18.81
C TRP A 139 -13.43 -3.89 18.74
N MET A 140 -12.20 -3.76 19.29
CA MET A 140 -11.18 -4.80 19.34
C MET A 140 -10.93 -5.41 20.72
N SER A 141 -11.69 -5.04 21.76
CA SER A 141 -11.43 -5.53 23.13
C SER A 141 -11.72 -7.02 23.22
N ASP A 142 -12.62 -7.50 22.35
CA ASP A 142 -12.92 -8.91 22.14
C ASP A 142 -11.97 -9.62 21.17
N TYR A 143 -11.10 -8.89 20.45
CA TYR A 143 -9.98 -9.46 19.67
C TYR A 143 -8.72 -9.61 20.52
N GLY A 144 -8.56 -8.77 21.55
CA GLY A 144 -7.48 -8.84 22.54
C GLY A 144 -7.48 -10.14 23.37
N THR A 145 -8.62 -10.83 23.45
CA THR A 145 -8.78 -12.12 24.12
C THR A 145 -8.61 -13.33 23.21
N VAL A 146 -8.57 -13.16 21.88
CA VAL A 146 -8.42 -14.31 20.94
C VAL A 146 -6.95 -14.69 20.73
N TRP A 147 -6.02 -13.79 21.00
CA TRP A 147 -4.60 -14.01 20.67
C TRP A 147 -3.68 -13.38 21.72
N GLU A 148 -3.60 -14.02 22.89
CA GLU A 148 -2.69 -13.64 23.98
C GLU A 148 -1.22 -13.53 23.51
N GLY A 149 -0.55 -12.45 23.95
CA GLY A 149 0.90 -12.46 24.19
C GLY A 149 1.82 -11.77 23.17
N THR A 150 1.34 -11.37 21.99
CA THR A 150 2.18 -10.68 20.98
C THR A 150 1.48 -9.47 20.41
N ARG A 151 2.23 -8.37 20.17
CA ARG A 151 1.76 -7.11 19.59
C ARG A 151 1.13 -7.35 18.22
N ASN A 152 -0.16 -7.62 18.16
CA ASN A 152 -0.89 -7.82 16.91
C ASN A 152 -1.08 -6.48 16.23
N ARG A 153 -0.85 -6.42 14.92
CA ARG A 153 -1.03 -5.21 14.12
C ARG A 153 -2.27 -5.34 13.26
N VAL A 154 -3.06 -4.27 13.18
CA VAL A 154 -4.23 -4.21 12.29
C VAL A 154 -3.98 -3.11 11.26
N HIS A 155 -4.20 -3.46 10.00
CA HIS A 155 -4.07 -2.59 8.85
C HIS A 155 -5.45 -2.32 8.25
N THR A 156 -5.80 -1.05 8.08
CA THR A 156 -7.09 -0.60 7.55
C THR A 156 -6.89 0.17 6.25
N LEU A 157 -7.91 0.17 5.38
CA LEU A 157 -7.89 0.98 4.16
C LEU A 157 -7.87 2.47 4.50
N THR A 158 -6.90 3.18 3.95
CA THR A 158 -6.89 4.65 3.90
C THR A 158 -7.97 5.15 2.93
N GLU A 159 -8.32 6.43 2.98
CA GLU A 159 -9.19 7.04 1.96
C GLU A 159 -8.63 6.83 0.55
N LYS A 160 -7.31 7.01 0.38
CA LYS A 160 -6.60 6.71 -0.87
C LYS A 160 -6.79 5.25 -1.32
N GLY A 161 -6.73 4.30 -0.38
CA GLY A 161 -6.97 2.89 -0.64
C GLY A 161 -8.41 2.59 -1.07
N LYS A 162 -9.38 3.26 -0.46
CA LYS A 162 -10.81 3.13 -0.83
C LYS A 162 -11.07 3.66 -2.25
N GLU A 163 -10.54 4.84 -2.57
CA GLU A 163 -10.67 5.46 -3.89
C GLU A 163 -10.03 4.59 -4.99
N GLU A 164 -8.79 4.14 -4.77
CA GLU A 164 -8.10 3.29 -5.74
C GLU A 164 -8.79 1.93 -5.88
N GLY A 165 -9.27 1.35 -4.78
CA GLY A 165 -10.05 0.12 -4.82
C GLY A 165 -11.34 0.28 -5.63
N ALA A 166 -12.07 1.39 -5.45
CA ALA A 166 -13.26 1.70 -6.24
C ALA A 166 -12.94 1.85 -7.74
N ARG A 167 -11.85 2.55 -8.06
CA ARG A 167 -11.35 2.70 -9.44
C ARG A 167 -11.03 1.36 -10.08
N LEU A 168 -10.43 0.44 -9.35
CA LEU A 168 -10.10 -0.91 -9.83
C LEU A 168 -11.32 -1.82 -10.05
N MET A 169 -12.47 -1.50 -9.47
CA MET A 169 -13.74 -2.23 -9.63
C MET A 169 -14.63 -1.66 -10.75
N GLY A 170 -14.42 -0.41 -11.16
CA GLY A 170 -15.18 0.26 -12.23
C GLY A 170 -14.65 0.03 -13.65
N ASN A 171 -13.57 -0.75 -13.80
CA ASN A 171 -13.01 -1.24 -15.06
C ASN A 171 -13.25 -2.74 -15.18
#